data_AF-A0A953QJH3-F1
#
_entry.id   AF-A0A953QJH3-F1
#
_cell.length_a   1.000
_cell.length_b   1.000
_cell.length_c   1.000
_cell.angle_alpha   90.00
_cell.angle_beta   90.00
_cell.angle_gamma   90.00
#
_symmetry.space_group_name_H-M   'P 1'
#
loop_
_entity.id
_entity.type
_entity.pdbx_description
1 polymer ?
#
loop_
_entity_poly.entity_id
_entity_poly.type
_entity_poly.pdbx_seq_one_letter_code
_entity_poly.pdbx_strand_id
1 'polypeptide(L)'
;MNNAGTLSGTYNDTDGAAHGFVAFRPATSAFRDSVGSIRLSSYAATTLSNSGGLFASDPSIASDSHRNTFAVARDTFNSIWANVYNPNTSTWSGWTFGGGIIQGVPAIAVDTAGTGWIASRDSYNPYWLTSYTPANGVGAWTSLLGIFSTDPVVTSCSDGSIYVVGKDTFNSLWSGRYLPGTGFLGWTFGGGIIKGKPSATCGSDNALYVVGEDNFNSNWMARVSNDVWSWSYGGAITSVPPRIVNLGTGSEAVVILDSTNVVWRTTFTEGPGKGWQPRTQVGGILQDVAAAGIYGELFLSGKTSNGDLW
;
A
#
# COMPACT_ATOMS: atom_id res chain seq x y z
N MET A 1 6.61 -25.60 -7.11
CA MET A 1 6.25 -25.97 -5.72
C MET A 1 6.47 -24.76 -4.86
N ASN A 2 5.38 -24.15 -4.41
CA ASN A 2 5.35 -23.04 -3.46
C ASN A 2 5.44 -23.62 -2.04
N ASN A 3 6.56 -23.43 -1.36
CA ASN A 3 6.61 -23.61 0.09
C ASN A 3 5.87 -22.41 0.73
N ALA A 4 4.54 -22.45 0.72
CA ALA A 4 3.72 -21.54 1.51
C ALA A 4 3.79 -22.02 2.96
N GLY A 5 4.34 -21.20 3.85
CA GLY A 5 4.23 -21.43 5.29
C GLY A 5 2.82 -21.04 5.72
N THR A 6 1.96 -22.01 5.99
CA THR A 6 0.61 -21.75 6.49
C THR A 6 0.66 -21.32 7.95
N LEU A 7 0.03 -20.19 8.29
CA LEU A 7 -0.23 -19.77 9.67
C LEU A 7 -1.72 -19.95 9.97
N SER A 8 -2.07 -20.94 10.79
CA SER A 8 -3.46 -21.22 11.16
C SER A 8 -3.90 -20.42 12.40
N GLY A 9 -5.05 -19.75 12.35
CA GLY A 9 -5.66 -19.05 13.49
C GLY A 9 -6.88 -18.21 13.08
N THR A 10 -7.93 -18.21 13.90
CA THR A 10 -9.14 -17.40 13.66
C THR A 10 -8.84 -15.91 13.71
N TYR A 11 -9.09 -15.22 12.60
CA TYR A 11 -8.76 -13.81 12.39
C TYR A 11 -9.97 -13.01 11.88
N ASN A 12 -10.34 -11.97 12.63
CA ASN A 12 -11.42 -11.06 12.26
C ASN A 12 -10.81 -9.74 11.72
N ASP A 13 -11.09 -9.47 10.45
CA ASP A 13 -10.81 -8.21 9.74
C ASP A 13 -12.18 -7.54 9.57
N THR A 14 -12.28 -6.27 9.93
CA THR A 14 -13.54 -5.53 9.88
C THR A 14 -13.73 -4.70 8.62
N ASP A 15 -12.74 -4.56 7.73
CA ASP A 15 -12.84 -3.63 6.59
C ASP A 15 -12.25 -4.10 5.24
N GLY A 16 -11.85 -5.37 5.08
CA GLY A 16 -11.55 -5.92 3.75
C GLY A 16 -10.36 -5.24 3.07
N ALA A 17 -9.29 -5.01 3.85
CA ALA A 17 -8.00 -4.55 3.34
C ALA A 17 -6.86 -5.41 3.92
N ALA A 18 -6.28 -6.27 3.08
CA ALA A 18 -5.03 -6.94 3.32
C ALA A 18 -3.94 -5.86 3.42
N HIS A 19 -3.53 -5.66 4.68
CA HIS A 19 -2.17 -5.88 5.16
C HIS A 19 -1.09 -5.28 4.28
N GLY A 20 -0.45 -4.20 4.73
CA GLY A 20 0.76 -3.76 4.07
C GLY A 20 1.74 -4.94 3.93
N PHE A 21 2.41 -5.02 2.79
CA PHE A 21 3.29 -6.12 2.46
C PHE A 21 4.52 -5.56 1.75
N VAL A 22 5.71 -5.97 2.17
CA VAL A 22 6.95 -5.42 1.63
C VAL A 22 7.95 -6.52 1.34
N ALA A 23 8.58 -6.44 0.17
CA ALA A 23 9.45 -7.49 -0.32
C ALA A 23 10.90 -7.18 0.03
N PHE A 24 11.44 -8.02 0.90
CA PHE A 24 12.86 -8.31 1.02
C PHE A 24 12.99 -9.83 1.17
N ARG A 25 14.18 -10.39 1.45
CA ARG A 25 14.33 -11.81 1.77
C ARG A 25 14.66 -12.02 3.25
N PRO A 26 13.69 -12.41 4.11
CA PRO A 26 12.28 -12.73 3.79
C PRO A 26 11.38 -11.49 3.67
N ALA A 27 10.30 -11.60 2.88
CA ALA A 27 9.30 -10.54 2.70
C ALA A 27 8.44 -10.46 3.95
N THR A 28 7.88 -9.29 4.28
CA THR A 28 7.12 -9.08 5.52
C THR A 28 5.70 -8.63 5.24
N SER A 29 4.73 -9.24 5.90
CA SER A 29 3.32 -8.81 5.94
C SER A 29 2.94 -8.34 7.32
N ALA A 30 2.09 -7.32 7.41
CA ALA A 30 1.58 -6.86 8.70
C ALA A 30 0.05 -6.72 8.70
N PHE A 31 -0.58 -7.14 9.79
CA PHE A 31 -2.02 -7.17 9.93
C PHE A 31 -2.48 -6.80 11.34
N ARG A 32 -3.74 -6.44 11.49
CA ARG A 32 -4.34 -6.07 12.77
C ARG A 32 -5.17 -7.23 13.31
N ASP A 33 -4.75 -7.86 14.40
CA ASP A 33 -5.51 -8.96 15.01
C ASP A 33 -6.87 -8.52 15.61
N SER A 34 -7.67 -9.49 16.03
CA SER A 34 -9.03 -9.24 16.55
C SER A 34 -9.07 -8.46 17.86
N VAL A 35 -7.97 -8.42 18.62
CA VAL A 35 -7.84 -7.58 19.82
C VAL A 35 -7.21 -6.23 19.50
N GLY A 36 -6.80 -6.03 18.26
CA GLY A 36 -6.34 -4.78 17.70
C GLY A 36 -4.85 -4.50 17.79
N SER A 37 -4.04 -5.51 18.08
CA SER A 37 -2.58 -5.41 17.99
C SER A 37 -2.10 -5.64 16.55
N ILE A 38 -1.03 -4.96 16.17
CA ILE A 38 -0.39 -5.22 14.87
C ILE A 38 0.54 -6.43 15.00
N ARG A 39 0.37 -7.37 14.07
CA ARG A 39 1.18 -8.58 13.92
C ARG A 39 1.96 -8.48 12.63
N LEU A 40 3.20 -8.94 12.65
CA LEU A 40 4.02 -9.09 11.46
C LEU A 40 4.38 -10.56 11.26
N SER A 41 4.22 -11.02 10.04
CA SER A 41 4.76 -12.29 9.56
C SER A 41 5.89 -12.01 8.58
N SER A 42 6.87 -12.91 8.53
CA SER A 42 7.86 -12.91 7.46
C SER A 42 7.70 -14.17 6.60
N TYR A 43 8.10 -14.11 5.34
CA TYR A 43 7.96 -15.22 4.41
C TYR A 43 8.60 -16.49 4.99
N ALA A 44 7.84 -17.58 4.99
CA ALA A 44 8.16 -18.87 5.60
C ALA A 44 8.27 -18.88 7.15
N ALA A 45 7.86 -17.82 7.84
CA ALA A 45 7.77 -17.84 9.30
C ALA A 45 6.60 -18.70 9.79
N THR A 46 6.80 -19.36 10.93
CA THR A 46 5.77 -20.13 11.65
C THR A 46 5.24 -19.42 12.89
N THR A 47 5.77 -18.23 13.18
CA THR A 47 5.41 -17.41 14.34
C THR A 47 5.21 -15.96 13.95
N LEU A 48 4.27 -15.29 14.61
CA LEU A 48 3.99 -13.87 14.43
C LEU A 48 4.80 -13.01 15.39
N SER A 49 5.36 -11.93 14.89
CA SER A 49 5.94 -10.85 15.71
C SER A 49 4.83 -9.90 16.15
N ASN A 50 4.68 -9.68 17.46
CA ASN A 50 3.70 -8.73 18.01
C ASN A 50 4.34 -7.36 18.22
N SER A 51 3.79 -6.31 17.62
CA SER A 51 4.23 -4.93 17.89
C SER A 51 3.72 -4.37 19.21
N GLY A 52 2.76 -5.04 19.85
CA GLY A 52 1.91 -4.47 20.90
C GLY A 52 1.00 -3.38 20.35
N GLY A 53 0.39 -2.60 21.26
CA GLY A 53 -0.55 -1.53 20.96
C GLY A 53 -1.99 -2.02 20.71
N LEU A 54 -2.93 -1.08 20.78
CA LEU A 54 -4.34 -1.27 20.48
C LEU A 54 -4.77 -0.21 19.46
N PHE A 55 -4.97 -0.63 18.23
CA PHE A 55 -5.34 0.28 17.14
C PHE A 55 -6.83 0.24 16.84
N ALA A 56 -7.29 1.03 15.87
CA ALA A 56 -8.63 0.99 15.29
C ALA A 56 -8.61 0.87 13.76
N SER A 57 -7.44 0.94 13.12
CA SER A 57 -7.27 0.69 11.69
C SER A 57 -6.32 -0.48 11.44
N ASP A 58 -6.40 -1.05 10.24
CA ASP A 58 -5.32 -1.86 9.70
C ASP A 58 -4.01 -1.07 9.62
N PRO A 59 -2.85 -1.78 9.62
CA PRO A 59 -1.57 -1.14 9.44
C PRO A 59 -1.28 -0.90 7.96
N SER A 60 -0.62 0.21 7.66
CA SER A 60 0.16 0.36 6.42
C SER A 60 1.62 0.14 6.73
N ILE A 61 2.34 -0.58 5.85
CA ILE A 61 3.78 -0.80 6.00
C ILE A 61 4.55 -0.48 4.72
N ALA A 62 5.80 -0.08 4.91
CA ALA A 62 6.80 0.15 3.86
C ALA A 62 8.19 -0.18 4.43
N SER A 63 9.21 -0.30 3.59
CA SER A 63 10.56 -0.65 4.04
C SER A 63 11.63 0.27 3.51
N ASP A 64 12.69 0.44 4.30
CA ASP A 64 13.90 1.11 3.85
C ASP A 64 14.88 0.16 3.14
N SER A 65 15.97 0.70 2.61
CA SER A 65 17.07 -0.07 2.00
C SER A 65 17.81 -0.99 2.98
N HIS A 66 17.66 -0.79 4.29
CA HIS A 66 18.21 -1.63 5.36
C HIS A 66 17.24 -2.74 5.78
N ARG A 67 16.11 -2.89 5.07
CA ARG A 67 15.08 -3.90 5.28
C ARG A 67 14.25 -3.71 6.55
N ASN A 68 14.39 -2.57 7.23
CA ASN A 68 13.51 -2.25 8.33
C ASN A 68 12.09 -2.08 7.80
N THR A 69 11.11 -2.67 8.48
CA THR A 69 9.70 -2.51 8.12
C THR A 69 9.08 -1.43 8.99
N PHE A 70 8.74 -0.30 8.37
CA PHE A 70 7.99 0.78 9.00
C PHE A 70 6.52 0.40 9.01
N ALA A 71 5.84 0.63 10.13
CA ALA A 71 4.42 0.41 10.28
C ALA A 71 3.73 1.65 10.84
N VAL A 72 2.58 1.99 10.27
CA VAL A 72 1.71 3.05 10.74
C VAL A 72 0.30 2.55 10.93
N ALA A 73 -0.35 3.00 12.01
CA ALA A 73 -1.73 2.66 12.32
C ALA A 73 -2.42 3.81 13.06
N ARG A 74 -3.75 3.82 13.01
CA ARG A 74 -4.61 4.75 13.72
C ARG A 74 -5.14 4.12 14.99
N ASP A 75 -5.09 4.82 16.12
CA ASP A 75 -5.70 4.34 17.37
C ASP A 75 -7.21 4.64 17.46
N THR A 76 -7.84 4.25 18.59
CA THR A 76 -9.27 4.50 18.84
C THR A 76 -9.61 5.98 19.10
N PHE A 77 -8.61 6.83 19.27
CA PHE A 77 -8.75 8.29 19.44
C PHE A 77 -8.42 9.04 18.15
N ASN A 78 -8.28 8.32 17.03
CA ASN A 78 -8.00 8.83 15.70
C ASN A 78 -6.59 9.40 15.51
N SER A 79 -5.63 9.10 16.39
CA SER A 79 -4.24 9.53 16.24
C SER A 79 -3.39 8.50 15.50
N ILE A 80 -2.40 9.00 14.75
CA ILE A 80 -1.40 8.17 14.08
C ILE A 80 -0.33 7.75 15.08
N TRP A 81 0.10 6.50 14.93
CA TRP A 81 1.31 5.97 15.55
C TRP A 81 2.21 5.34 14.50
N ALA A 82 3.52 5.46 14.69
CA ALA A 82 4.53 4.85 13.83
C ALA A 82 5.46 3.94 14.64
N ASN A 83 5.89 2.83 14.05
CA ASN A 83 6.83 1.88 14.65
C ASN A 83 7.71 1.28 13.56
N VAL A 84 8.84 0.72 13.94
CA VAL A 84 9.79 0.09 13.02
C VAL A 84 10.16 -1.28 13.54
N TYR A 85 10.06 -2.28 12.68
CA TYR A 85 10.55 -3.62 12.92
C TYR A 85 11.93 -3.79 12.28
N ASN A 86 12.91 -4.19 13.08
CA ASN A 86 14.24 -4.56 12.61
C ASN A 86 14.30 -6.07 12.40
N PRO A 87 14.42 -6.56 11.15
CA PRO A 87 14.45 -8.00 10.89
C PRO A 87 15.73 -8.68 11.37
N ASN A 88 16.85 -7.97 11.52
CA ASN A 88 18.12 -8.56 11.96
C ASN A 88 18.10 -8.93 13.44
N THR A 89 17.38 -8.15 14.26
CA THR A 89 17.19 -8.43 15.69
C THR A 89 15.83 -9.04 16.01
N SER A 90 14.93 -9.12 15.03
CA SER A 90 13.55 -9.57 15.17
C SER A 90 12.76 -8.80 16.24
N THR A 91 12.99 -7.49 16.34
CA THR A 91 12.40 -6.63 17.38
C THR A 91 11.70 -5.41 16.80
N TRP A 92 10.63 -4.99 17.45
CA TRP A 92 10.01 -3.68 17.25
C TRP A 92 10.70 -2.62 18.12
N SER A 93 10.85 -1.41 17.58
CA SER A 93 11.39 -0.26 18.31
C SER A 93 10.42 0.29 19.37
N GLY A 94 9.11 0.06 19.18
CA GLY A 94 8.04 0.59 20.00
C GLY A 94 7.26 1.69 19.29
N TRP A 95 5.99 1.83 19.63
CA TRP A 95 5.10 2.80 19.00
C TRP A 95 5.42 4.23 19.42
N THR A 96 5.66 5.09 18.43
CA THR A 96 5.87 6.53 18.57
C THR A 96 4.57 7.26 18.22
N PHE A 97 4.08 8.10 19.13
CA PHE A 97 2.89 8.93 18.91
C PHE A 97 3.16 10.01 17.87
N GLY A 98 2.31 10.09 16.84
CA GLY A 98 2.37 11.11 15.79
C GLY A 98 1.28 12.18 15.87
N GLY A 99 0.29 11.99 16.73
CA GLY A 99 -0.87 12.88 16.85
C GLY A 99 -1.76 12.83 15.60
N GLY A 100 -2.41 13.96 15.32
CA GLY A 100 -3.46 14.06 14.30
C GLY A 100 -4.81 13.50 14.75
N ILE A 101 -5.85 13.87 14.01
CA ILE A 101 -7.22 13.32 14.14
C ILE A 101 -7.63 12.90 12.73
N ILE A 102 -7.38 11.64 12.42
CA ILE A 102 -7.55 11.09 11.08
C ILE A 102 -8.74 10.12 11.01
N GLN A 103 -9.26 9.90 9.82
CA GLN A 103 -10.21 8.82 9.54
C GLN A 103 -9.57 7.78 8.62
N GLY A 104 -10.09 6.56 8.68
CA GLY A 104 -9.63 5.44 7.87
C GLY A 104 -8.21 4.97 8.21
N VAL A 105 -7.51 4.46 7.20
CA VAL A 105 -6.17 3.88 7.28
C VAL A 105 -5.12 4.90 6.82
N PRO A 106 -4.11 5.26 7.64
CA PRO A 106 -2.98 6.05 7.16
C PRO A 106 -2.11 5.21 6.21
N ALA A 107 -1.48 5.86 5.24
CA ALA A 107 -0.57 5.21 4.30
C ALA A 107 0.88 5.65 4.56
N ILE A 108 1.85 4.76 4.37
CA ILE A 108 3.28 5.07 4.49
C ILE A 108 4.07 4.61 3.28
N ALA A 109 5.06 5.43 2.87
CA ALA A 109 6.14 5.06 1.98
C ALA A 109 7.47 5.42 2.63
N VAL A 110 8.57 4.76 2.27
CA VAL A 110 9.90 5.10 2.78
C VAL A 110 10.78 5.52 1.61
N ASP A 111 11.42 6.69 1.73
CA ASP A 111 12.32 7.18 0.68
C ASP A 111 13.70 6.54 0.74
N THR A 112 14.54 6.89 -0.24
CA THR A 112 15.92 6.36 -0.36
C THR A 112 16.84 6.81 0.78
N ALA A 113 16.46 7.85 1.54
CA ALA A 113 17.17 8.30 2.73
C ALA A 113 16.70 7.58 4.01
N GLY A 114 15.70 6.70 3.92
CA GLY A 114 15.13 5.98 5.07
C GLY A 114 14.12 6.80 5.86
N THR A 115 13.59 7.89 5.29
CA THR A 115 12.50 8.67 5.91
C THR A 115 11.16 8.07 5.54
N GLY A 116 10.34 7.75 6.54
CA GLY A 116 8.95 7.38 6.35
C GLY A 116 8.10 8.61 6.06
N TRP A 117 7.30 8.58 5.00
CA TRP A 117 6.35 9.62 4.62
C TRP A 117 4.94 9.08 4.81
N ILE A 118 4.21 9.68 5.75
CA ILE A 118 2.91 9.22 6.23
C ILE A 118 1.83 10.15 5.70
N ALA A 119 0.97 9.62 4.83
CA ALA A 119 -0.21 10.32 4.34
C ALA A 119 -1.45 9.87 5.11
N SER A 120 -2.37 10.80 5.39
CA SER A 120 -3.64 10.47 6.04
C SER A 120 -4.76 11.42 5.60
N ARG A 121 -6.00 11.04 5.89
CA ARG A 121 -7.20 11.83 5.63
C ARG A 121 -7.85 12.24 6.94
N ASP A 122 -8.21 13.51 7.09
CA ASP A 122 -8.98 13.96 8.26
C ASP A 122 -10.50 13.83 8.04
N SER A 123 -11.32 14.11 9.06
CA SER A 123 -12.79 14.02 9.00
C SER A 123 -13.49 14.96 8.01
N TYR A 124 -12.80 15.98 7.51
CA TYR A 124 -13.28 16.91 6.49
C TYR A 124 -12.86 16.50 5.07
N ASN A 125 -12.15 15.38 4.93
CA ASN A 125 -11.67 14.77 3.70
C ASN A 125 -10.42 15.34 2.98
N PRO A 126 -9.72 16.42 3.39
CA PRO A 126 -8.39 16.71 2.85
C PRO A 126 -7.36 15.67 3.30
N TYR A 127 -6.29 15.60 2.53
CA TYR A 127 -5.11 14.83 2.89
C TYR A 127 -4.06 15.68 3.60
N TRP A 128 -3.29 15.00 4.45
CA TRP A 128 -2.16 15.53 5.18
C TRP A 128 -0.95 14.63 5.00
N LEU A 129 0.24 15.20 5.05
CA LEU A 129 1.52 14.50 4.98
C LEU A 129 2.40 14.86 6.18
N THR A 130 3.03 13.87 6.78
CA THR A 130 4.10 14.08 7.78
C THR A 130 5.26 13.12 7.51
N SER A 131 6.44 13.45 8.03
CA SER A 131 7.61 12.57 7.98
C SER A 131 7.77 11.80 9.29
N TYR A 132 8.52 10.71 9.25
CA TYR A 132 8.88 9.94 10.41
C TYR A 132 10.26 9.33 10.25
N THR A 133 11.08 9.46 11.30
CA THR A 133 12.32 8.69 11.46
C THR A 133 12.40 8.19 12.89
N PRO A 134 12.99 7.01 13.15
CA PRO A 134 13.17 6.53 14.52
C PRO A 134 13.94 7.51 15.42
N ALA A 135 14.90 8.25 14.84
CA ALA A 135 15.73 9.19 15.58
C ALA A 135 15.01 10.49 15.98
N ASN A 136 14.11 11.00 15.13
CA ASN A 136 13.47 12.30 15.33
C ASN A 136 11.97 12.20 15.65
N GLY A 137 11.39 11.01 15.61
CA GLY A 137 9.95 10.82 15.74
C GLY A 137 9.18 11.32 14.52
N VAL A 138 7.91 11.69 14.74
CA VAL A 138 7.01 12.22 13.71
C VAL A 138 7.25 13.72 13.54
N GLY A 139 7.38 14.16 12.29
CA GLY A 139 7.66 15.53 11.92
C GLY A 139 6.43 16.44 11.90
N ALA A 140 6.61 17.63 11.34
CA ALA A 140 5.54 18.60 11.18
C ALA A 140 4.51 18.15 10.15
N TRP A 141 3.24 18.42 10.44
CA TRP A 141 2.12 18.14 9.56
C TRP A 141 2.01 19.17 8.44
N THR A 142 1.99 18.69 7.19
CA THR A 142 1.78 19.50 5.98
C THR A 142 0.39 19.21 5.45
N SER A 143 -0.46 20.25 5.36
CA SER A 143 -1.75 20.11 4.69
C SER A 143 -1.52 19.99 3.18
N LEU A 144 -2.09 18.95 2.57
CA LEU A 144 -2.11 18.79 1.12
C LEU A 144 -3.39 19.36 0.51
N LEU A 145 -4.35 19.81 1.31
CA LEU A 145 -5.68 20.24 0.87
C LEU A 145 -6.41 19.12 0.11
N GLY A 146 -7.33 19.48 -0.81
CA GLY A 146 -8.16 18.55 -1.55
C GLY A 146 -9.38 18.05 -0.75
N ILE A 147 -10.26 17.29 -1.41
CA ILE A 147 -11.44 16.67 -0.79
C ILE A 147 -11.56 15.25 -1.38
N PHE A 148 -11.22 14.23 -0.60
CA PHE A 148 -11.09 12.86 -1.06
C PHE A 148 -12.08 11.88 -0.42
N SER A 149 -12.61 10.97 -1.23
CA SER A 149 -13.54 9.92 -0.81
C SER A 149 -12.86 8.62 -0.37
N THR A 150 -11.55 8.49 -0.57
CA THR A 150 -10.76 7.32 -0.17
C THR A 150 -9.69 7.67 0.86
N ASP A 151 -9.14 6.67 1.53
CA ASP A 151 -7.86 6.84 2.22
C ASP A 151 -6.74 7.07 1.20
N PRO A 152 -5.67 7.80 1.56
CA PRO A 152 -4.59 8.07 0.63
C PRO A 152 -3.81 6.81 0.29
N VAL A 153 -3.19 6.82 -0.89
CA VAL A 153 -2.09 5.94 -1.23
C VAL A 153 -0.85 6.80 -1.34
N VAL A 154 0.27 6.35 -0.78
CA VAL A 154 1.56 7.07 -0.87
C VAL A 154 2.64 6.13 -1.39
N THR A 155 3.51 6.65 -2.26
CA THR A 155 4.69 5.94 -2.76
C THR A 155 5.86 6.91 -2.88
N SER A 156 7.07 6.41 -2.66
CA SER A 156 8.32 7.11 -2.92
C SER A 156 8.89 6.68 -4.27
N CYS A 157 9.55 7.60 -4.97
CA CYS A 157 10.29 7.37 -6.20
C CYS A 157 11.79 7.47 -5.97
N SER A 158 12.59 6.87 -6.86
CA SER A 158 14.05 6.91 -6.73
C SER A 158 14.65 8.30 -6.94
N ASP A 159 13.93 9.19 -7.62
CA ASP A 159 14.27 10.60 -7.78
C ASP A 159 13.98 11.47 -6.53
N GLY A 160 13.51 10.87 -5.43
CA GLY A 160 13.20 11.54 -4.17
C GLY A 160 11.76 12.07 -4.08
N SER A 161 10.94 11.89 -5.11
CA SER A 161 9.55 12.33 -5.10
C SER A 161 8.68 11.44 -4.23
N ILE A 162 7.78 12.07 -3.48
CA ILE A 162 6.72 11.39 -2.75
C ILE A 162 5.41 11.69 -3.45
N TYR A 163 4.80 10.66 -4.04
CA TYR A 163 3.48 10.77 -4.66
C TYR A 163 2.41 10.38 -3.66
N VAL A 164 1.36 11.20 -3.58
CA VAL A 164 0.12 10.90 -2.88
C VAL A 164 -0.99 10.80 -3.91
N VAL A 165 -1.80 9.75 -3.83
CA VAL A 165 -2.89 9.47 -4.76
C VAL A 165 -4.19 9.30 -3.98
N GLY A 166 -5.27 9.83 -4.54
CA GLY A 166 -6.60 9.71 -3.98
C GLY A 166 -7.67 9.82 -5.03
N LYS A 167 -8.90 9.49 -4.61
CA LYS A 167 -10.10 9.64 -5.42
C LYS A 167 -11.03 10.67 -4.80
N ASP A 168 -11.59 11.58 -5.58
CA ASP A 168 -12.56 12.56 -5.09
C ASP A 168 -13.98 11.98 -4.95
N THR A 169 -14.96 12.82 -4.62
CA THR A 169 -16.37 12.44 -4.49
C THR A 169 -17.08 12.18 -5.81
N PHE A 170 -16.48 12.57 -6.94
CA PHE A 170 -16.95 12.28 -8.30
C PHE A 170 -16.27 11.04 -8.90
N ASN A 171 -15.53 10.30 -8.08
CA ASN A 171 -14.80 9.10 -8.44
C ASN A 171 -13.61 9.32 -9.38
N SER A 172 -13.11 10.55 -9.51
CA SER A 172 -11.91 10.85 -10.31
C SER A 172 -10.64 10.72 -9.51
N LEU A 173 -9.56 10.25 -10.15
CA LEU A 173 -8.24 10.14 -9.53
C LEU A 173 -7.48 11.46 -9.62
N TRP A 174 -6.67 11.69 -8.58
CA TRP A 174 -5.75 12.81 -8.47
C TRP A 174 -4.39 12.30 -7.97
N SER A 175 -3.32 12.92 -8.44
CA SER A 175 -1.96 12.72 -7.92
C SER A 175 -1.40 14.05 -7.43
N GLY A 176 -0.77 14.04 -6.27
CA GLY A 176 -0.01 15.17 -5.76
C GLY A 176 1.42 14.75 -5.53
N ARG A 177 2.37 15.60 -5.92
CA ARG A 177 3.81 15.33 -5.76
C ARG A 177 4.37 16.23 -4.66
N TYR A 178 5.03 15.63 -3.68
CA TYR A 178 5.79 16.31 -2.65
C TYR A 178 7.28 16.07 -2.88
N LEU A 179 8.08 17.14 -2.85
CA LEU A 179 9.53 17.08 -2.93
C LEU A 179 10.13 17.48 -1.58
N PRO A 180 10.83 16.57 -0.88
CA PRO A 180 11.51 16.92 0.38
C PRO A 180 12.40 18.15 0.23
N GLY A 181 12.23 19.13 1.12
CA GLY A 181 12.94 20.41 1.09
C GLY A 181 12.36 21.48 0.15
N THR A 182 11.49 21.13 -0.80
CA THR A 182 10.77 22.08 -1.66
C THR A 182 9.30 22.24 -1.25
N GLY A 183 8.64 21.15 -0.86
CA GLY A 183 7.24 21.14 -0.43
C GLY A 183 6.29 20.45 -1.42
N PHE A 184 4.99 20.67 -1.20
CA PHE A 184 3.93 20.10 -2.03
C PHE A 184 3.75 20.93 -3.32
N LEU A 185 3.75 20.27 -4.47
CA LEU A 185 3.66 20.92 -5.78
C LEU A 185 2.22 21.13 -6.25
N GLY A 186 1.23 20.66 -5.48
CA GLY A 186 -0.19 20.75 -5.81
C GLY A 186 -0.77 19.45 -6.34
N TRP A 187 -2.09 19.46 -6.53
CA TRP A 187 -2.86 18.34 -7.07
C TRP A 187 -2.99 18.45 -8.59
N THR A 188 -2.74 17.34 -9.27
CA THR A 188 -2.99 17.19 -10.70
C THR A 188 -4.16 16.23 -10.93
N PHE A 189 -5.14 16.69 -11.71
CA PHE A 189 -6.31 15.92 -12.08
C PHE A 189 -5.91 14.81 -13.06
N GLY A 190 -6.20 13.55 -12.68
CA GLY A 190 -5.94 12.38 -13.51
C GLY A 190 -7.13 11.89 -14.32
N GLY A 191 -8.34 12.32 -13.96
CA GLY A 191 -9.58 11.81 -14.53
C GLY A 191 -9.85 10.36 -14.13
N GLY A 192 -10.52 9.63 -15.02
CA GLY A 192 -11.06 8.29 -14.72
C GLY A 192 -12.30 8.34 -13.84
N ILE A 193 -13.09 7.27 -13.85
CA ILE A 193 -14.20 7.06 -12.91
C ILE A 193 -13.95 5.68 -12.30
N ILE A 194 -13.34 5.69 -11.12
CA ILE A 194 -12.85 4.49 -10.44
C ILE A 194 -13.74 4.17 -9.24
N LYS A 195 -14.10 2.91 -9.04
CA LYS A 195 -14.75 2.45 -7.80
C LYS A 195 -13.69 2.03 -6.78
N GLY A 196 -14.02 2.18 -5.50
CA GLY A 196 -13.12 1.80 -4.40
C GLY A 196 -11.85 2.66 -4.28
N LYS A 197 -10.88 2.16 -3.51
CA LYS A 197 -9.57 2.79 -3.30
C LYS A 197 -8.59 2.37 -4.40
N PRO A 198 -7.84 3.31 -5.02
CA PRO A 198 -6.78 2.94 -5.96
C PRO A 198 -5.63 2.21 -5.26
N SER A 199 -4.72 1.62 -6.03
CA SER A 199 -3.41 1.15 -5.56
C SER A 199 -2.33 1.76 -6.45
N ALA A 200 -1.17 2.09 -5.90
CA ALA A 200 -0.12 2.76 -6.65
C ALA A 200 1.29 2.39 -6.17
N THR A 201 2.25 2.51 -7.08
CA THR A 201 3.68 2.31 -6.83
C THR A 201 4.48 3.19 -7.78
N CYS A 202 5.72 3.51 -7.42
CA CYS A 202 6.64 4.16 -8.36
C CYS A 202 7.40 3.12 -9.17
N GLY A 203 7.53 3.38 -10.47
CA GLY A 203 8.28 2.56 -11.41
C GLY A 203 9.79 2.79 -11.32
N SER A 204 10.55 1.87 -11.91
CA SER A 204 12.00 2.04 -12.10
C SER A 204 12.34 3.18 -13.07
N ASP A 205 11.38 3.60 -13.89
CA ASP A 205 11.42 4.77 -14.76
C ASP A 205 11.05 6.11 -14.08
N ASN A 206 10.87 6.11 -12.75
CA ASN A 206 10.42 7.25 -11.95
C ASN A 206 9.03 7.82 -12.31
N ALA A 207 8.21 7.05 -13.02
CA ALA A 207 6.80 7.37 -13.16
C ALA A 207 5.97 6.70 -12.06
N LEU A 208 4.89 7.36 -11.66
CA LEU A 208 3.88 6.77 -10.81
C LEU A 208 2.96 5.87 -11.65
N TYR A 209 2.72 4.65 -11.18
CA TYR A 209 1.74 3.72 -11.76
C TYR A 209 0.59 3.54 -10.79
N VAL A 210 -0.63 3.77 -11.26
CA VAL A 210 -1.86 3.69 -10.46
C VAL A 210 -2.81 2.68 -11.10
N VAL A 211 -3.23 1.68 -10.35
CA VAL A 211 -4.32 0.78 -10.76
C VAL A 211 -5.61 1.12 -10.05
N GLY A 212 -6.69 0.93 -10.78
CA GLY A 212 -8.04 1.06 -10.27
C GLY A 212 -9.01 0.21 -11.09
N GLU A 213 -10.22 0.08 -10.58
CA GLU A 213 -11.31 -0.61 -11.23
C GLU A 213 -12.43 0.38 -11.59
N ASP A 214 -13.04 0.24 -12.76
CA ASP A 214 -14.20 1.06 -13.12
C ASP A 214 -15.52 0.50 -12.55
N ASN A 215 -16.63 1.20 -12.80
CA ASN A 215 -17.97 0.76 -12.35
C ASN A 215 -18.46 -0.56 -12.99
N PHE A 216 -17.76 -1.09 -13.98
CA PHE A 216 -18.01 -2.39 -14.60
C PHE A 216 -17.04 -3.47 -14.09
N ASN A 217 -16.29 -3.17 -13.02
CA ASN A 217 -15.26 -4.01 -12.43
C ASN A 217 -14.07 -4.29 -13.36
N SER A 218 -13.85 -3.50 -14.42
CA SER A 218 -12.68 -3.67 -15.28
C SER A 218 -11.46 -2.96 -14.71
N ASN A 219 -10.29 -3.60 -14.81
CA ASN A 219 -9.02 -3.00 -14.37
C ASN A 219 -8.47 -1.99 -15.38
N TRP A 220 -7.94 -0.91 -14.84
CA TRP A 220 -7.23 0.15 -15.56
C TRP A 220 -5.86 0.39 -14.92
N MET A 221 -4.90 0.79 -15.76
CA MET A 221 -3.61 1.32 -15.34
C MET A 221 -3.51 2.77 -15.80
N ALA A 222 -3.12 3.67 -14.92
CA ALA A 222 -2.64 4.99 -15.26
C ALA A 222 -1.15 5.09 -15.00
N ARG A 223 -0.39 5.61 -15.96
CA ARG A 223 0.99 6.05 -15.76
C ARG A 223 1.02 7.57 -15.69
N VAL A 224 1.66 8.10 -14.65
CA VAL A 224 1.84 9.53 -14.40
C VAL A 224 3.31 9.87 -14.44
N SER A 225 3.72 10.68 -15.41
CA SER A 225 5.11 11.07 -15.62
C SER A 225 5.17 12.54 -15.92
N ASN A 226 5.94 13.31 -15.14
CA ASN A 226 5.93 14.77 -15.19
C ASN A 226 4.50 15.34 -15.11
N ASP A 227 3.71 14.76 -14.20
CA ASP A 227 2.30 15.11 -13.95
C ASP A 227 1.35 14.89 -15.16
N VAL A 228 1.82 14.21 -16.21
CA VAL A 228 0.99 13.82 -17.36
C VAL A 228 0.45 12.41 -17.15
N TRP A 229 -0.88 12.29 -17.17
CA TRP A 229 -1.60 11.03 -17.03
C TRP A 229 -1.80 10.34 -18.39
N SER A 230 -1.56 9.03 -18.42
CA SER A 230 -1.83 8.18 -19.58
C SER A 230 -2.50 6.89 -19.14
N TRP A 231 -3.65 6.58 -19.75
CA TRP A 231 -4.51 5.48 -19.33
C TRP A 231 -4.42 4.27 -20.27
N SER A 232 -4.36 3.07 -19.67
CA SER A 232 -4.31 1.78 -20.36
C SER A 232 -5.35 0.83 -19.79
N TYR A 233 -6.33 0.45 -20.61
CA TYR A 233 -7.31 -0.59 -20.27
C TYR A 233 -6.62 -1.95 -20.11
N GLY A 234 -6.83 -2.61 -18.96
CA GLY A 234 -6.26 -3.92 -18.64
C GLY A 234 -7.27 -5.07 -18.57
N GLY A 235 -8.57 -4.76 -18.64
CA GLY A 235 -9.66 -5.74 -18.59
C GLY A 235 -9.71 -6.59 -17.31
N ALA A 236 -10.53 -7.66 -17.35
CA ALA A 236 -10.89 -8.57 -16.24
C ALA A 236 -11.81 -7.98 -15.17
N ILE A 237 -12.78 -8.79 -14.72
CA ILE A 237 -13.77 -8.48 -13.68
C ILE A 237 -13.20 -8.87 -12.31
N THR A 238 -13.09 -7.91 -11.41
CA THR A 238 -12.53 -8.08 -10.07
C THR A 238 -13.59 -8.15 -8.98
N SER A 239 -13.32 -8.93 -7.92
CA SER A 239 -14.13 -8.92 -6.69
C SER A 239 -13.65 -7.91 -5.65
N VAL A 240 -12.36 -7.54 -5.70
CA VAL A 240 -11.74 -6.51 -4.85
C VAL A 240 -10.90 -5.55 -5.70
N PRO A 241 -10.61 -4.31 -5.22
CA PRO A 241 -9.73 -3.40 -5.94
C PRO A 241 -8.37 -4.04 -6.26
N PRO A 242 -7.80 -3.82 -7.46
CA PRO A 242 -6.50 -4.38 -7.83
C PRO A 242 -5.37 -3.90 -6.90
N ARG A 243 -4.36 -4.76 -6.70
CA ARG A 243 -3.10 -4.40 -6.03
C ARG A 243 -2.00 -4.24 -7.07
N ILE A 244 -1.14 -3.24 -6.91
CA ILE A 244 0.05 -3.06 -7.75
C ILE A 244 1.32 -3.01 -6.90
N VAL A 245 2.42 -3.54 -7.44
CA VAL A 245 3.75 -3.41 -6.85
C VAL A 245 4.84 -3.42 -7.92
N ASN A 246 5.87 -2.60 -7.71
CA ASN A 246 7.06 -2.59 -8.54
C ASN A 246 7.93 -3.83 -8.33
N LEU A 247 8.34 -4.47 -9.43
CA LEU A 247 9.20 -5.64 -9.39
C LEU A 247 10.70 -5.32 -9.41
N GLY A 248 11.07 -4.06 -9.63
CA GLY A 248 12.46 -3.61 -9.73
C GLY A 248 13.16 -3.99 -11.03
N THR A 249 12.41 -4.43 -12.03
CA THR A 249 12.93 -4.95 -13.31
C THR A 249 12.26 -4.32 -14.53
N GLY A 250 11.83 -3.05 -14.44
CA GLY A 250 11.14 -2.36 -15.53
C GLY A 250 9.70 -2.86 -15.74
N SER A 251 9.05 -3.34 -14.69
CA SER A 251 7.68 -3.86 -14.75
C SER A 251 6.98 -3.77 -13.39
N GLU A 252 5.67 -3.54 -13.47
CA GLU A 252 4.76 -3.56 -12.33
C GLU A 252 4.00 -4.89 -12.31
N ALA A 253 3.89 -5.55 -11.17
CA ALA A 253 2.96 -6.66 -11.00
C ALA A 253 1.59 -6.13 -10.57
N VAL A 254 0.52 -6.64 -11.19
CA VAL A 254 -0.85 -6.37 -10.81
C VAL A 254 -1.52 -7.66 -10.39
N VAL A 255 -2.11 -7.65 -9.20
CA VAL A 255 -2.79 -8.80 -8.58
C VAL A 255 -4.25 -8.47 -8.40
N ILE A 256 -5.10 -9.42 -8.79
CA ILE A 256 -6.54 -9.30 -8.66
C ILE A 256 -7.13 -10.59 -8.09
N LEU A 257 -8.32 -10.45 -7.51
CA LEU A 257 -9.22 -11.57 -7.24
C LEU A 257 -10.34 -11.51 -8.26
N ASP A 258 -10.65 -12.63 -8.92
CA ASP A 258 -11.81 -12.69 -9.82
C ASP A 258 -13.13 -12.79 -9.04
N SER A 259 -14.26 -12.83 -9.74
CA SER A 259 -15.59 -12.93 -9.10
C SER A 259 -15.80 -14.19 -8.26
N THR A 260 -14.91 -15.18 -8.38
CA THR A 260 -14.89 -16.41 -7.57
C THR A 260 -13.79 -16.39 -6.51
N ASN A 261 -13.18 -15.22 -6.28
CA ASN A 261 -12.13 -14.98 -5.30
C ASN A 261 -10.81 -15.71 -5.60
N VAL A 262 -10.60 -16.17 -6.83
CA VAL A 262 -9.34 -16.81 -7.22
C VAL A 262 -8.29 -15.74 -7.53
N VAL A 263 -7.06 -15.99 -7.10
CA VAL A 263 -5.93 -15.08 -7.33
C VAL A 263 -5.42 -15.18 -8.76
N TRP A 264 -5.33 -14.02 -9.41
CA TRP A 264 -4.68 -13.84 -10.70
C TRP A 264 -3.59 -12.79 -10.62
N ARG A 265 -2.55 -12.96 -11.42
CA ARG A 265 -1.50 -11.95 -11.61
C ARG A 265 -1.30 -11.63 -13.07
N THR A 266 -0.83 -10.42 -13.34
CA THR A 266 -0.22 -10.03 -14.62
C THR A 266 0.90 -9.03 -14.36
N THR A 267 1.65 -8.66 -15.38
CA THR A 267 2.59 -7.57 -15.34
C THR A 267 2.23 -6.46 -16.32
N PHE A 268 2.68 -5.25 -16.01
CA PHE A 268 2.65 -4.10 -16.90
C PHE A 268 4.10 -3.68 -17.15
N THR A 269 4.56 -3.74 -18.39
CA THR A 269 5.88 -3.22 -18.77
C THR A 269 5.89 -1.71 -18.67
N GLU A 270 6.87 -1.16 -17.95
CA GLU A 270 7.02 0.28 -17.75
C GLU A 270 7.19 1.03 -19.08
N GLY A 271 6.68 2.26 -19.13
CA GLY A 271 6.78 3.16 -20.28
C GLY A 271 5.44 3.67 -20.80
N PRO A 272 5.44 4.51 -21.86
CA PRO A 272 4.25 5.21 -22.36
C PRO A 272 3.30 4.31 -23.18
N GLY A 273 3.69 3.07 -23.46
CA GLY A 273 2.90 2.13 -24.24
C GLY A 273 1.80 1.41 -23.45
N LYS A 274 1.02 0.57 -24.13
CA LYS A 274 0.09 -0.37 -23.49
C LYS A 274 0.86 -1.60 -23.01
N GLY A 275 1.44 -1.52 -21.82
CA GLY A 275 2.39 -2.50 -21.28
C GLY A 275 1.81 -3.81 -20.73
N TRP A 276 0.48 -3.99 -20.76
CA TRP A 276 -0.17 -5.18 -20.17
C TRP A 276 0.30 -6.50 -20.80
N GLN A 277 0.68 -7.43 -19.95
CA GLN A 277 0.99 -8.82 -20.30
C GLN A 277 -0.22 -9.74 -20.10
N PRO A 278 -0.19 -10.98 -20.64
CA PRO A 278 -1.25 -11.96 -20.38
C PRO A 278 -1.41 -12.29 -18.89
N ARG A 279 -2.66 -12.43 -18.45
CA ARG A 279 -2.98 -12.82 -17.06
C ARG A 279 -2.66 -14.30 -16.83
N THR A 280 -2.12 -14.60 -15.66
CA THR A 280 -1.83 -15.96 -15.19
C THR A 280 -2.62 -16.21 -13.92
N GLN A 281 -3.37 -17.31 -13.88
CA GLN A 281 -4.02 -17.77 -12.66
C GLN A 281 -2.95 -18.28 -11.69
N VAL A 282 -2.96 -17.77 -10.47
CA VAL A 282 -2.05 -18.23 -9.41
C VAL A 282 -2.68 -19.40 -8.65
N GLY A 283 -4.01 -19.38 -8.50
CA GLY A 283 -4.76 -20.33 -7.67
C GLY A 283 -4.96 -19.80 -6.25
N GLY A 284 -5.56 -20.62 -5.38
CA GLY A 284 -6.02 -20.20 -4.06
C GLY A 284 -7.32 -19.39 -4.13
N ILE A 285 -8.07 -19.35 -3.03
CA ILE A 285 -9.32 -18.59 -2.88
C ILE A 285 -9.16 -17.68 -1.67
N LEU A 286 -9.11 -16.38 -1.91
CA LEU A 286 -8.85 -15.36 -0.88
C LEU A 286 -10.00 -14.38 -0.78
N GLN A 287 -10.31 -13.89 0.42
CA GLN A 287 -11.18 -12.73 0.60
C GLN A 287 -10.44 -11.42 0.36
N ASP A 288 -9.12 -11.43 0.55
CA ASP A 288 -8.26 -10.30 0.23
C ASP A 288 -6.80 -10.75 0.00
N VAL A 289 -6.05 -9.92 -0.71
CA VAL A 289 -4.66 -10.14 -1.11
C VAL A 289 -3.83 -8.87 -0.97
N ALA A 290 -2.61 -9.05 -0.49
CA ALA A 290 -1.55 -8.06 -0.52
C ALA A 290 -0.38 -8.58 -1.37
N ALA A 291 0.32 -7.66 -2.01
CA ALA A 291 1.36 -7.97 -2.99
C ALA A 291 2.64 -7.18 -2.67
N ALA A 292 3.78 -7.83 -2.85
CA ALA A 292 5.08 -7.20 -2.71
C ALA A 292 6.03 -7.73 -3.77
N GLY A 293 6.91 -6.88 -4.27
CA GLY A 293 7.77 -7.16 -5.41
C GLY A 293 9.21 -6.76 -5.14
N ILE A 294 10.14 -7.62 -5.51
CA ILE A 294 11.58 -7.30 -5.48
C ILE A 294 12.32 -8.18 -6.48
N TYR A 295 13.24 -7.60 -7.25
CA TYR A 295 14.12 -8.32 -8.19
C TYR A 295 13.39 -9.28 -9.15
N GLY A 296 12.24 -8.88 -9.66
CA GLY A 296 11.41 -9.69 -10.58
C GLY A 296 10.52 -10.72 -9.87
N GLU A 297 10.66 -10.89 -8.56
CA GLU A 297 9.86 -11.82 -7.77
C GLU A 297 8.60 -11.11 -7.24
N LEU A 298 7.46 -11.80 -7.32
CA LEU A 298 6.20 -11.40 -6.71
C LEU A 298 5.91 -12.32 -5.54
N PHE A 299 5.76 -11.73 -4.36
CA PHE A 299 5.26 -12.39 -3.17
C PHE A 299 3.81 -11.97 -2.97
N LEU A 300 3.03 -12.86 -2.37
CA LEU A 300 1.63 -12.62 -2.03
C LEU A 300 1.41 -13.02 -0.58
N SER A 301 0.54 -12.28 0.09
CA SER A 301 -0.12 -12.76 1.30
C SER A 301 -1.61 -12.50 1.20
N GLY A 302 -2.43 -13.25 1.93
CA GLY A 302 -3.85 -12.97 1.91
C GLY A 302 -4.67 -13.76 2.90
N LYS A 303 -5.91 -13.30 3.05
CA LYS A 303 -6.88 -13.83 4.01
C LYS A 303 -7.83 -14.77 3.31
N THR A 304 -8.08 -15.93 3.89
CA THR A 304 -9.10 -16.88 3.41
C THR A 304 -10.44 -16.68 4.12
N SER A 305 -11.51 -17.35 3.67
CA SER A 305 -12.86 -17.18 4.21
C SER A 305 -13.03 -17.63 5.66
N ASN A 306 -12.18 -18.53 6.16
CA ASN A 306 -12.15 -18.96 7.56
C ASN A 306 -11.26 -18.05 8.45
N GLY A 307 -10.62 -17.04 7.85
CA GLY A 307 -9.73 -16.11 8.53
C GLY A 307 -8.24 -16.49 8.45
N ASP A 308 -7.86 -17.66 7.95
CA ASP A 308 -6.43 -18.01 7.93
C ASP A 308 -5.64 -17.10 6.98
N LEU A 309 -4.38 -16.83 7.36
CA LEU A 309 -3.42 -16.06 6.58
C LEU A 309 -2.51 -17.00 5.79
N TRP A 310 -2.35 -16.70 4.50
CA TRP A 310 -1.52 -17.41 3.54
C TRP A 310 -0.44 -16.51 2.94
#